data_AF-A0A9P9DEC1-F1
#
_entry.id   AF-A0A9P9DEC1-F1
#
_cell.length_a   1.000
_cell.length_b   1.000
_cell.length_c   1.000
_cell.angle_alpha   90.00
_cell.angle_beta   90.00
_cell.angle_gamma   90.00
#
_symmetry.space_group_name_H-M   'P 1'
#
loop_
_entity.id
_entity.type
_entity.pdbx_description
1 polymer ?
#
loop_
_entity_poly.entity_id
_entity_poly.type
_entity_poly.pdbx_seq_one_letter_code
_entity_poly.pdbx_strand_id
1 'polypeptide(L)'
;MAPQPFEGFHSSLKNYFNHDTLSDAVVCYNGQEFKVHRLILSAHSKCFTKQLDGPWKESSEKVIKIEDFDASVVEAMLHFMYNFDFTNVSATSTMVFDAQVYQIADKYDIPALKAHAKDKFGTAINTGWSMDDFSLAITVVYNSTPPRDRGLRDLVVETSHENIDTLIGQDGFCEVLRATTDFAADLVPFLCGKQVETTQSYKYPSCARVVHFDFIGGQHYCPKCGGSRSNWNVYQASC
;
A
#
# COMPACT_ATOMS: atom_id res chain seq x y z
N MET A 1 11.63 1.53 -33.68
CA MET A 1 10.89 0.33 -33.23
C MET A 1 9.46 0.76 -32.95
N ALA A 2 8.45 -0.01 -33.37
CA ALA A 2 7.07 0.29 -32.96
C ALA A 2 6.96 0.10 -31.44
N PRO A 3 6.21 0.98 -30.72
CA PRO A 3 6.00 0.81 -29.29
C PRO A 3 5.37 -0.55 -29.02
N GLN A 4 5.74 -1.19 -27.92
CA GLN A 4 5.12 -2.46 -27.52
C GLN A 4 3.60 -2.23 -27.38
N PRO A 5 2.75 -3.20 -27.76
CA PRO A 5 1.28 -3.01 -27.74
C PRO A 5 0.74 -2.45 -26.41
N PHE A 6 1.34 -2.86 -25.29
CA PHE A 6 1.03 -2.35 -23.96
C PHE A 6 1.42 -0.87 -23.77
N GLU A 7 2.62 -0.46 -24.19
CA GLU A 7 3.10 0.92 -24.04
C GLU A 7 2.26 1.90 -24.86
N GLY A 8 1.87 1.49 -26.08
CA GLY A 8 0.98 2.28 -26.92
C GLY A 8 -0.41 2.47 -26.30
N PHE A 9 -0.98 1.39 -25.76
CA PHE A 9 -2.26 1.45 -25.04
C PHE A 9 -2.17 2.31 -23.78
N HIS A 10 -1.15 2.10 -22.94
CA HIS A 10 -0.94 2.87 -21.72
C HIS A 10 -0.77 4.36 -22.00
N SER A 11 0.03 4.72 -23.01
CA SER A 11 0.20 6.12 -23.41
C SER A 11 -1.12 6.75 -23.87
N SER A 12 -1.95 5.99 -24.58
CA SER A 12 -3.28 6.45 -25.00
C SER A 12 -4.24 6.61 -23.83
N LEU A 13 -4.17 5.72 -22.83
CA LEU A 13 -5.01 5.74 -21.64
C LEU A 13 -4.82 7.03 -20.82
N LYS A 14 -3.57 7.51 -20.72
CA LYS A 14 -3.24 8.77 -20.00
C LYS A 14 -3.98 9.98 -20.55
N ASN A 15 -4.33 10.00 -21.83
CA ASN A 15 -5.06 11.10 -22.46
C ASN A 15 -6.52 11.22 -21.95
N TYR A 16 -7.03 10.20 -21.26
CA TYR A 16 -8.37 10.18 -20.67
C TYR A 16 -8.38 10.61 -19.19
N PHE A 17 -7.22 10.94 -18.62
CA PHE A 17 -7.10 11.41 -17.23
C PHE A 17 -7.77 12.78 -17.07
N ASN A 18 -8.77 12.86 -16.19
CA ASN A 18 -9.62 14.04 -15.99
C ASN A 18 -10.19 14.67 -17.27
N HIS A 19 -10.60 13.83 -18.23
CA HIS A 19 -11.02 14.29 -19.55
C HIS A 19 -12.49 13.94 -19.82
N ASP A 20 -13.22 14.86 -20.47
CA ASP A 20 -14.66 14.69 -20.72
C ASP A 20 -14.98 13.55 -21.70
N THR A 21 -14.15 13.37 -22.74
CA THR A 21 -14.31 12.34 -23.77
C THR A 21 -14.51 10.95 -23.15
N LEU A 22 -15.69 10.35 -23.36
CA LEU A 22 -16.10 9.04 -22.84
C LEU A 22 -16.19 8.92 -21.31
N SER A 23 -16.02 10.02 -20.57
CA SER A 23 -16.31 10.03 -19.14
C SER A 23 -17.79 9.75 -18.88
N ASP A 24 -18.07 8.93 -17.88
CA ASP A 24 -19.42 8.47 -17.53
C ASP A 24 -19.66 8.42 -16.01
N ALA A 25 -18.76 9.03 -15.24
CA ALA A 25 -18.89 9.31 -13.83
C ALA A 25 -17.99 10.48 -13.38
N VAL A 26 -18.23 10.97 -12.17
CA VAL A 26 -17.44 12.03 -11.52
C VAL A 26 -17.03 11.58 -10.12
N VAL A 27 -15.77 11.84 -9.76
CA VAL A 27 -15.31 11.78 -8.37
C VAL A 27 -15.25 13.21 -7.84
N CYS A 28 -15.89 13.46 -6.71
CA CYS A 28 -15.86 14.75 -6.02
C CYS A 28 -15.04 14.64 -4.75
N TYR A 29 -14.07 15.55 -4.58
CA TYR A 29 -13.27 15.69 -3.36
C TYR A 29 -13.00 17.18 -3.11
N ASN A 30 -13.14 17.66 -1.88
CA ASN A 30 -12.95 19.08 -1.52
C ASN A 30 -13.71 20.08 -2.43
N GLY A 31 -14.91 19.70 -2.88
CA GLY A 31 -15.72 20.52 -3.80
C GLY A 31 -15.19 20.60 -5.24
N GLN A 32 -14.09 19.92 -5.56
CA GLN A 32 -13.59 19.75 -6.92
C GLN A 32 -14.28 18.57 -7.59
N GLU A 33 -14.47 18.68 -8.91
CA GLU A 33 -14.94 17.57 -9.74
C GLU A 33 -13.81 17.01 -10.57
N PHE A 34 -13.74 15.68 -10.62
CA PHE A 34 -12.80 14.95 -11.44
C PHE A 34 -13.55 13.99 -12.36
N LYS A 35 -13.43 14.19 -13.67
CA LYS A 35 -14.10 13.33 -14.67
C LYS A 35 -13.39 11.99 -14.77
N VAL A 36 -14.16 10.92 -14.66
CA VAL A 36 -13.64 9.55 -14.63
C VAL A 36 -14.43 8.61 -15.54
N HIS A 37 -13.85 7.44 -15.78
CA HIS A 37 -14.42 6.42 -16.63
C HIS A 37 -14.68 5.16 -15.81
N ARG A 38 -15.95 4.75 -15.69
CA ARG A 38 -16.39 3.64 -14.84
C ARG A 38 -15.66 2.35 -15.16
N LEU A 39 -15.36 2.10 -16.44
CA LEU A 39 -14.57 0.95 -16.88
C LEU A 39 -13.18 0.93 -16.22
N ILE A 40 -12.51 2.08 -16.17
CA ILE A 40 -11.15 2.21 -15.60
C ILE A 40 -11.21 2.00 -14.09
N LEU A 41 -12.14 2.66 -13.37
CA LEU A 41 -12.30 2.42 -11.93
C LEU A 41 -12.61 0.96 -11.62
N SER A 42 -13.52 0.35 -12.38
CA SER A 42 -13.97 -1.03 -12.17
C SER A 42 -12.86 -2.05 -12.46
N ALA A 43 -11.99 -1.78 -13.44
CA ALA A 43 -10.82 -2.62 -13.72
C ALA A 43 -9.85 -2.68 -12.54
N HIS A 44 -9.78 -1.61 -11.74
CA HIS A 44 -8.90 -1.50 -10.59
C HIS A 44 -9.57 -1.87 -9.26
N SER A 45 -10.90 -1.75 -9.15
CA SER A 45 -11.63 -1.87 -7.89
C SER A 45 -13.01 -2.49 -8.05
N LYS A 46 -13.23 -3.58 -7.31
CA LYS A 46 -14.57 -4.16 -7.14
C LYS A 46 -15.46 -3.27 -6.28
N CYS A 47 -14.88 -2.46 -5.39
CA CYS A 47 -15.61 -1.50 -4.59
C CYS A 47 -16.28 -0.45 -5.49
N PHE A 48 -15.53 0.17 -6.40
CA PHE A 48 -16.10 1.14 -7.33
C PHE A 48 -17.11 0.52 -8.30
N THR A 49 -16.88 -0.72 -8.75
CA THR A 49 -17.88 -1.46 -9.52
C THR A 49 -19.22 -1.52 -8.77
N LYS A 50 -19.19 -1.93 -7.50
CA LYS A 50 -20.39 -2.01 -6.65
C LYS A 50 -21.04 -0.66 -6.37
N GLN A 51 -20.25 0.41 -6.20
CA GLN A 51 -20.79 1.76 -5.97
C GLN A 51 -21.52 2.29 -7.22
N LEU A 52 -20.95 2.06 -8.40
CA LEU A 52 -21.45 2.62 -9.66
C LEU A 52 -22.52 1.78 -10.35
N ASP A 53 -22.63 0.48 -10.01
CA ASP A 53 -23.60 -0.47 -10.59
C ASP A 53 -24.58 -1.05 -9.56
N GLY A 54 -24.40 -0.71 -8.27
CA GLY A 54 -25.26 -1.17 -7.19
C GLY A 54 -26.53 -0.33 -6.99
N PRO A 55 -27.32 -0.64 -5.95
CA PRO A 55 -28.57 0.05 -5.65
C PRO A 55 -28.39 1.41 -4.94
N TRP A 56 -27.19 1.97 -4.96
CA TRP A 56 -26.82 3.15 -4.19
C TRP A 56 -26.94 4.44 -5.00
N LYS A 57 -26.95 5.58 -4.30
CA LYS A 57 -27.16 6.90 -4.89
C LYS A 57 -26.09 7.22 -5.93
N GLU A 58 -24.85 6.77 -5.69
CA GLU A 58 -23.70 6.88 -6.57
C GLU A 58 -23.96 6.22 -7.93
N SER A 59 -24.73 5.14 -7.98
CA SER A 59 -25.09 4.50 -9.25
C SER A 59 -26.09 5.33 -10.05
N SER A 60 -27.09 5.95 -9.39
CA SER A 60 -28.06 6.80 -10.09
C SER A 60 -27.46 8.14 -10.52
N GLU A 61 -26.63 8.75 -9.68
CA GLU A 61 -26.06 10.08 -9.91
C GLU A 61 -24.77 10.01 -10.74
N LYS A 62 -24.10 8.85 -10.78
CA LYS A 62 -22.75 8.68 -11.35
C LYS A 62 -21.73 9.61 -10.68
N VAL A 63 -21.93 9.92 -9.41
CA VAL A 63 -21.05 10.75 -8.58
C VAL A 63 -20.57 9.96 -7.38
N ILE A 64 -19.26 9.88 -7.17
CA ILE A 64 -18.64 9.32 -5.97
C ILE A 64 -18.07 10.49 -5.17
N LYS A 65 -18.46 10.63 -3.90
CA LYS A 65 -17.91 11.66 -3.01
C LYS A 65 -16.86 11.06 -2.09
N ILE A 66 -15.71 11.72 -2.00
CA ILE A 66 -14.59 11.33 -1.13
C ILE A 66 -14.27 12.53 -0.23
N GLU A 67 -14.62 12.41 1.05
CA GLU A 67 -14.49 13.50 2.05
C GLU A 67 -13.47 13.16 3.15
N ASP A 68 -13.08 11.89 3.27
CA ASP A 68 -12.25 11.38 4.37
C ASP A 68 -10.73 11.43 4.07
N PHE A 69 -10.31 12.01 2.95
CA PHE A 69 -8.91 12.07 2.51
C PHE A 69 -8.53 13.43 1.95
N ASP A 70 -7.25 13.77 2.12
CA ASP A 70 -6.66 14.93 1.49
C ASP A 70 -6.71 14.83 -0.03
N ALA A 71 -6.90 15.97 -0.71
CA ALA A 71 -7.02 16.04 -2.16
C ALA A 71 -5.83 15.39 -2.88
N SER A 72 -4.61 15.59 -2.39
CA SER A 72 -3.39 15.01 -2.98
C SER A 72 -3.39 13.47 -2.95
N VAL A 73 -3.99 12.87 -1.91
CA VAL A 73 -4.09 11.41 -1.76
C VAL A 73 -5.16 10.86 -2.71
N VAL A 74 -6.29 11.55 -2.86
CA VAL A 74 -7.33 11.20 -3.84
C VAL A 74 -6.79 11.30 -5.27
N GLU A 75 -6.08 12.38 -5.58
CA GLU A 75 -5.45 12.58 -6.89
C GLU A 75 -4.41 11.52 -7.18
N ALA A 76 -3.61 11.11 -6.19
CA ALA A 76 -2.64 10.02 -6.35
C ALA A 76 -3.32 8.69 -6.69
N MET A 77 -4.43 8.36 -6.00
CA MET A 77 -5.23 7.18 -6.31
C MET A 77 -5.76 7.22 -7.75
N LEU A 78 -6.36 8.35 -8.15
CA LEU A 78 -6.91 8.52 -9.50
C LEU A 78 -5.80 8.50 -10.56
N HIS A 79 -4.67 9.15 -10.31
CA HIS A 79 -3.53 9.16 -11.22
C HIS A 79 -2.98 7.74 -11.42
N PHE A 80 -2.88 6.94 -10.36
CA PHE A 80 -2.48 5.54 -10.48
C PHE A 80 -3.43 4.73 -11.37
N MET A 81 -4.74 4.95 -11.31
CA MET A 81 -5.72 4.21 -12.12
C MET A 81 -5.56 4.44 -13.64
N TYR A 82 -4.97 5.57 -14.05
CA TYR A 82 -4.72 5.88 -15.45
C TYR A 82 -3.26 5.66 -15.85
N ASN A 83 -2.33 5.81 -14.89
CA ASN A 83 -0.91 5.90 -15.18
C ASN A 83 -0.11 4.72 -14.62
N PHE A 84 -0.70 3.85 -13.78
CA PHE A 84 -0.05 2.77 -13.04
C PHE A 84 1.10 3.26 -12.15
N ASP A 85 1.12 4.55 -11.84
CA ASP A 85 2.08 5.19 -10.95
C ASP A 85 1.46 6.44 -10.34
N PHE A 86 2.03 6.94 -9.25
CA PHE A 86 1.65 8.20 -8.61
C PHE A 86 2.86 8.90 -8.03
N THR A 87 2.83 10.22 -7.89
CA THR A 87 3.95 10.99 -7.32
C THR A 87 3.43 11.89 -6.21
N ASN A 88 4.22 12.04 -5.15
CA ASN A 88 3.95 13.04 -4.16
C ASN A 88 4.23 14.43 -4.74
N VAL A 89 3.18 15.23 -4.90
CA VAL A 89 3.28 16.63 -5.35
C VAL A 89 2.90 17.62 -4.24
N SER A 90 2.66 17.09 -3.03
CA SER A 90 2.28 17.88 -1.86
C SER A 90 3.49 18.22 -0.98
N ALA A 91 3.29 19.11 -0.01
CA ALA A 91 4.30 19.41 1.00
C ALA A 91 4.41 18.32 2.09
N THR A 92 3.51 17.35 2.11
CA THR A 92 3.55 16.21 3.04
C THR A 92 4.79 15.37 2.75
N SER A 93 5.46 14.88 3.79
CA SER A 93 6.61 14.00 3.62
C SER A 93 6.23 12.74 2.84
N THR A 94 7.15 12.22 2.02
CA THR A 94 6.88 11.05 1.17
C THR A 94 6.47 9.82 1.98
N MET A 95 7.06 9.61 3.17
CA MET A 95 6.69 8.50 4.05
C MET A 95 5.22 8.60 4.50
N VAL A 96 4.79 9.77 4.95
CA VAL A 96 3.40 9.99 5.40
C VAL A 96 2.44 9.89 4.22
N PHE A 97 2.78 10.53 3.10
CA PHE A 97 1.98 10.50 1.89
C PHE A 97 1.78 9.07 1.36
N ASP A 98 2.85 8.27 1.24
CA ASP A 98 2.75 6.90 0.76
C ASP A 98 1.92 6.02 1.72
N ALA A 99 2.00 6.25 3.03
CA ALA A 99 1.15 5.57 4.01
C ALA A 99 -0.34 5.97 3.87
N GLN A 100 -0.64 7.24 3.60
CA GLN A 100 -2.02 7.68 3.31
C GLN A 100 -2.53 7.11 1.97
N VAL A 101 -1.68 7.00 0.95
CA VAL A 101 -2.05 6.35 -0.32
C VAL A 101 -2.31 4.85 -0.11
N TYR A 102 -1.55 4.19 0.76
CA TYR A 102 -1.84 2.82 1.16
C TYR A 102 -3.22 2.69 1.83
N GLN A 103 -3.56 3.63 2.71
CA GLN A 103 -4.86 3.67 3.40
C GLN A 103 -6.04 3.85 2.43
N ILE A 104 -5.96 4.81 1.50
CA ILE A 104 -7.05 5.02 0.53
C ILE A 104 -7.19 3.80 -0.41
N ALA A 105 -6.07 3.18 -0.77
CA ALA A 105 -6.06 1.99 -1.61
C ALA A 105 -6.74 0.79 -0.93
N ASP A 106 -6.55 0.62 0.38
CA ASP A 106 -7.27 -0.39 1.16
C ASP A 106 -8.76 -0.09 1.24
N LYS A 107 -9.12 1.15 1.57
CA LYS A 107 -10.54 1.56 1.71
C LYS A 107 -11.36 1.30 0.45
N TYR A 108 -10.79 1.60 -0.71
CA TYR A 108 -11.46 1.42 -2.00
C TYR A 108 -11.13 0.08 -2.67
N ASP A 109 -10.51 -0.87 -1.96
CA ASP A 109 -10.16 -2.21 -2.48
C ASP A 109 -9.45 -2.13 -3.84
N ILE A 110 -8.28 -1.47 -3.86
CA ILE A 110 -7.40 -1.33 -5.02
C ILE A 110 -6.07 -2.05 -4.74
N PRO A 111 -6.01 -3.39 -4.86
CA PRO A 111 -4.83 -4.17 -4.42
C PRO A 111 -3.52 -3.76 -5.10
N ALA A 112 -3.58 -3.40 -6.39
CA ALA A 112 -2.38 -2.98 -7.14
C ALA A 112 -1.81 -1.65 -6.62
N LEU A 113 -2.67 -0.68 -6.28
CA LEU A 113 -2.23 0.58 -5.68
C LEU A 113 -1.70 0.34 -4.27
N LYS A 114 -2.38 -0.49 -3.48
CA LYS A 114 -1.96 -0.84 -2.11
C LYS A 114 -0.56 -1.46 -2.10
N ALA A 115 -0.28 -2.38 -3.03
CA ALA A 115 1.04 -2.96 -3.20
C ALA A 115 2.08 -1.91 -3.63
N HIS A 116 1.76 -1.09 -4.63
CA HIS A 116 2.67 -0.05 -5.13
C HIS A 116 3.01 1.00 -4.06
N ALA A 117 2.03 1.42 -3.27
CA ALA A 117 2.21 2.34 -2.16
C ALA A 117 3.10 1.73 -1.05
N LYS A 118 2.97 0.43 -0.77
CA LYS A 118 3.88 -0.27 0.14
C LYS A 118 5.32 -0.27 -0.34
N ASP A 119 5.55 -0.52 -1.63
CA ASP A 119 6.90 -0.54 -2.20
C ASP A 119 7.56 0.86 -2.16
N LYS A 120 6.78 1.91 -2.46
CA LYS A 120 7.25 3.30 -2.34
C LYS A 120 7.52 3.72 -0.90
N PHE A 121 6.61 3.38 0.02
CA PHE A 121 6.79 3.61 1.44
C PHE A 121 8.07 2.95 1.96
N GLY A 122 8.30 1.68 1.63
CA GLY A 122 9.52 0.95 2.00
C GLY A 122 10.79 1.65 1.49
N THR A 123 10.76 2.15 0.25
CA THR A 123 11.87 2.93 -0.31
C THR A 123 12.08 4.24 0.45
N ALA A 124 11.00 4.95 0.77
CA ALA A 124 11.05 6.21 1.49
C ALA A 124 11.63 6.04 2.90
N ILE A 125 11.14 5.08 3.70
CA ILE A 125 11.62 4.86 5.07
C ILE A 125 13.08 4.36 5.10
N ASN A 126 13.50 3.54 4.14
CA ASN A 126 14.88 3.05 4.07
C ASN A 126 15.91 4.17 3.91
N THR A 127 15.50 5.30 3.32
CA THR A 127 16.36 6.48 3.13
C THR A 127 16.11 7.59 4.13
N GLY A 128 14.93 7.61 4.75
CA GLY A 128 14.45 8.72 5.58
C GLY A 128 14.19 8.38 7.05
N TRP A 129 14.48 7.15 7.51
CA TRP A 129 14.21 6.70 8.88
C TRP A 129 14.77 7.61 9.97
N SER A 130 15.86 8.32 9.70
CA SER A 130 16.52 9.21 10.66
C SER A 130 15.88 10.60 10.76
N MET A 131 14.92 10.92 9.89
CA MET A 131 14.21 12.19 9.86
C MET A 131 13.00 12.18 10.82
N ASP A 132 12.62 13.34 11.34
CA ASP A 132 11.47 13.50 12.26
C ASP A 132 10.16 12.93 11.67
N ASP A 133 10.02 12.98 10.35
CA ASP A 133 8.87 12.46 9.61
C ASP A 133 8.63 10.95 9.78
N PHE A 134 9.68 10.17 10.11
CA PHE A 134 9.52 8.73 10.32
C PHE A 134 8.59 8.42 11.50
N SER A 135 8.68 9.21 12.57
CA SER A 135 7.81 9.10 13.75
C SER A 135 6.34 9.37 13.39
N LEU A 136 6.11 10.41 12.56
CA LEU A 136 4.78 10.71 12.05
C LEU A 136 4.24 9.59 11.15
N ALA A 137 5.10 9.02 10.29
CA ALA A 137 4.74 7.91 9.43
C ALA A 137 4.35 6.65 10.23
N ILE A 138 5.06 6.29 11.30
CA ILE A 138 4.68 5.20 12.20
C ILE A 138 3.27 5.43 12.77
N THR A 139 3.01 6.65 13.24
CA THR A 139 1.70 7.02 13.79
C THR A 139 0.58 6.85 12.76
N VAL A 140 0.79 7.33 11.53
CA VAL A 140 -0.17 7.16 10.43
C VAL A 140 -0.39 5.69 10.10
N VAL A 141 0.68 4.88 10.03
CA VAL A 141 0.58 3.44 9.77
C VAL A 141 -0.30 2.75 10.80
N TYR A 142 -0.06 2.96 12.09
CA TYR A 142 -0.81 2.27 13.15
C TYR A 142 -2.24 2.79 13.35
N ASN A 143 -2.51 4.05 13.02
CA ASN A 143 -3.86 4.62 13.06
C ASN A 143 -4.72 4.22 11.86
N SER A 144 -4.11 3.94 10.71
CA SER A 144 -4.82 3.66 9.45
C SER A 144 -4.98 2.18 9.13
N THR A 145 -4.20 1.31 9.76
CA THR A 145 -4.21 -0.14 9.49
C THR A 145 -4.70 -0.91 10.72
N PRO A 146 -5.54 -1.96 10.57
CA PRO A 146 -5.87 -2.85 11.67
C PRO A 146 -4.72 -3.82 12.01
N PRO A 147 -4.71 -4.48 13.19
CA PRO A 147 -3.62 -5.40 13.58
C PRO A 147 -3.32 -6.54 12.60
N ARG A 148 -4.34 -7.00 11.86
CA ARG A 148 -4.20 -8.04 10.83
C ARG A 148 -3.52 -7.56 9.55
N ASP A 149 -3.48 -6.25 9.31
CA ASP A 149 -2.79 -5.69 8.17
C ASP A 149 -1.33 -5.43 8.53
N ARG A 150 -0.50 -6.43 8.21
CA ARG A 150 0.94 -6.41 8.50
C ARG A 150 1.75 -5.67 7.45
N GLY A 151 1.12 -5.12 6.41
CA GLY A 151 1.78 -4.57 5.23
C GLY A 151 2.82 -3.49 5.54
N LEU A 152 2.36 -2.35 6.07
CA LEU A 152 3.24 -1.25 6.48
C LEU A 152 3.72 -1.40 7.93
N ARG A 153 2.94 -2.07 8.79
CA ARG A 153 3.29 -2.30 10.21
C ARG A 153 4.61 -3.05 10.36
N ASP A 154 4.83 -4.09 9.56
CA ASP A 154 6.09 -4.84 9.60
C ASP A 154 7.27 -4.00 9.12
N LEU A 155 7.09 -3.20 8.05
CA LEU A 155 8.15 -2.34 7.52
C LEU A 155 8.65 -1.34 8.57
N VAL A 156 7.73 -0.64 9.25
CA VAL A 156 8.15 0.33 10.27
C VAL A 156 8.75 -0.34 11.51
N VAL A 157 8.32 -1.54 11.87
CA VAL A 157 8.90 -2.31 12.99
C VAL A 157 10.31 -2.79 12.64
N GLU A 158 10.50 -3.37 11.45
CA GLU A 158 11.79 -3.84 10.94
C GLU A 158 12.80 -2.68 10.87
N THR A 159 12.44 -1.58 10.19
CA THR A 159 13.29 -0.38 10.11
C THR A 159 13.60 0.19 11.49
N SER A 160 12.65 0.18 12.42
CA SER A 160 12.88 0.67 13.79
C SER A 160 13.82 -0.22 14.58
N HIS A 161 13.67 -1.54 14.45
CA HIS A 161 14.56 -2.51 15.09
C HIS A 161 15.99 -2.40 14.58
N GLU A 162 16.17 -2.30 13.26
CA GLU A 162 17.50 -2.19 12.63
C GLU A 162 18.26 -0.91 13.02
N ASN A 163 17.54 0.15 13.38
CA ASN A 163 18.10 1.47 13.66
C ASN A 163 17.86 1.93 15.10
N ILE A 164 17.49 1.01 16.01
CA ILE A 164 16.98 1.33 17.36
C ILE A 164 17.97 2.16 18.19
N ASP A 165 19.27 1.87 18.06
CA ASP A 165 20.34 2.55 18.80
C ASP A 165 20.39 4.07 18.50
N THR A 166 20.02 4.46 17.28
CA THR A 166 19.92 5.87 16.90
C THR A 166 18.56 6.44 17.24
N LEU A 167 17.49 5.70 16.93
CA LEU A 167 16.11 6.14 17.09
C LEU A 167 15.73 6.41 18.55
N ILE A 168 16.27 5.66 19.51
CA ILE A 168 15.98 5.89 20.94
C ILE A 168 16.53 7.23 21.46
N GLY A 169 17.47 7.85 20.74
CA GLY A 169 17.95 9.20 21.02
C GLY A 169 17.06 10.31 20.46
N GLN A 170 16.04 9.97 19.68
CA GLN A 170 15.12 10.94 19.06
C GLN A 170 13.86 11.09 19.91
N ASP A 171 13.56 12.32 20.31
CA ASP A 171 12.38 12.62 21.14
C ASP A 171 11.08 12.19 20.45
N GLY A 172 10.92 12.50 19.16
CA GLY A 172 9.75 12.12 18.37
C GLY A 172 9.51 10.60 18.32
N PHE A 173 10.58 9.81 18.19
CA PHE A 173 10.46 8.35 18.19
C PHE A 173 10.05 7.83 19.58
N CYS A 174 10.65 8.38 20.64
CA CYS A 174 10.28 8.04 22.01
C CYS A 174 8.83 8.44 22.35
N GLU A 175 8.34 9.55 21.81
CA GLU A 175 6.93 9.95 21.93
C GLU A 175 6.01 8.92 21.27
N VAL A 176 6.33 8.49 20.04
CA VAL A 176 5.54 7.47 19.33
C VAL A 176 5.53 6.13 20.06
N LEU A 177 6.64 5.69 20.64
CA LEU A 177 6.67 4.49 21.48
C LEU A 177 5.72 4.57 22.69
N ARG A 178 5.55 5.76 23.26
CA ARG A 178 4.64 5.98 24.40
C ARG A 178 3.19 6.14 23.98
N ALA A 179 2.94 6.77 22.83
CA ALA A 179 1.60 7.09 22.35
C ALA A 179 0.95 5.95 21.56
N THR A 180 1.74 5.13 20.87
CA THR A 180 1.27 4.08 19.95
C THR A 180 1.61 2.71 20.54
N THR A 181 0.80 2.26 21.49
CA THR A 181 1.08 1.03 22.27
C THR A 181 1.17 -0.23 21.41
N ASP A 182 0.36 -0.34 20.36
CA ASP A 182 0.42 -1.46 19.42
C ASP A 182 1.77 -1.54 18.70
N PHE A 183 2.35 -0.38 18.34
CA PHE A 183 3.67 -0.33 17.72
C PHE A 183 4.75 -0.78 18.71
N ALA A 184 4.70 -0.29 19.95
CA ALA A 184 5.63 -0.74 20.98
C ALA A 184 5.50 -2.25 21.25
N ALA A 185 4.27 -2.78 21.31
CA ALA A 185 4.00 -4.19 21.49
C ALA A 185 4.55 -5.05 20.34
N ASP A 186 4.46 -4.55 19.10
CA ASP A 186 5.02 -5.22 17.92
C ASP A 186 6.55 -5.13 17.85
N LEU A 187 7.17 -4.05 18.35
CA LEU A 187 8.63 -3.85 18.33
C LEU A 187 9.38 -4.65 19.41
N VAL A 188 8.81 -4.77 20.62
CA VAL A 188 9.47 -5.42 21.77
C VAL A 188 9.97 -6.85 21.49
N PRO A 189 9.21 -7.75 20.81
CA PRO A 189 9.69 -9.09 20.48
C PRO A 189 11.04 -9.09 19.73
N PHE A 190 11.19 -8.20 18.75
CA PHE A 190 12.41 -8.06 17.96
C PHE A 190 13.59 -7.60 18.83
N LEU A 191 13.37 -6.63 19.73
CA LEU A 191 14.42 -6.12 20.63
C LEU A 191 14.90 -7.14 21.66
N CYS A 192 14.02 -8.03 22.11
CA CYS A 192 14.35 -9.04 23.12
C CYS A 192 15.16 -10.22 22.57
N GLY A 193 15.58 -10.19 21.30
CA GLY A 193 16.24 -11.31 20.63
C GLY A 193 15.36 -12.56 20.53
N LYS A 194 14.07 -12.43 20.87
CA LYS A 194 13.06 -13.43 20.54
C LYS A 194 12.75 -13.19 19.07
N GLN A 195 13.55 -13.82 18.20
CA GLN A 195 12.97 -14.30 16.95
C GLN A 195 11.68 -14.99 17.37
N VAL A 196 10.54 -14.43 16.96
CA VAL A 196 9.30 -15.20 17.09
C VAL A 196 9.59 -16.47 16.28
N GLU A 197 9.70 -17.61 16.94
CA GLU A 197 10.00 -18.92 16.32
C GLU A 197 8.88 -19.39 15.37
N THR A 198 8.10 -18.49 14.79
CA THR A 198 6.99 -18.80 13.88
C THR A 198 7.36 -18.65 12.41
N THR A 199 8.45 -17.93 12.09
CA THR A 199 8.79 -17.66 10.69
C THR A 199 9.70 -18.76 10.14
N GLN A 200 9.09 -19.85 9.68
CA GLN A 200 9.81 -20.89 8.95
C GLN A 200 10.24 -20.36 7.58
N SER A 201 11.51 -20.59 7.24
CA SER A 201 12.05 -20.27 5.93
C SER A 201 11.74 -21.40 4.95
N TYR A 202 11.18 -21.05 3.80
CA TYR A 202 10.85 -22.03 2.76
C TYR A 202 11.55 -21.69 1.46
N LYS A 203 12.08 -22.70 0.78
CA LYS A 203 12.78 -22.53 -0.49
C LYS A 203 11.89 -22.97 -1.65
N TYR A 204 11.63 -22.07 -2.60
CA TYR A 204 10.95 -22.43 -3.84
C TYR A 204 11.83 -23.37 -4.68
N PRO A 205 11.38 -24.59 -5.03
CA PRO A 205 12.20 -25.53 -5.80
C PRO A 205 12.52 -25.03 -7.22
N SER A 206 11.62 -24.23 -7.80
CA SER A 206 11.73 -23.75 -9.18
C SER A 206 12.71 -22.60 -9.38
N CYS A 207 12.99 -21.82 -8.33
CA CYS A 207 13.84 -20.62 -8.45
C CYS A 207 14.82 -20.42 -7.29
N ALA A 208 14.89 -21.38 -6.35
CA ALA A 208 15.78 -21.39 -5.19
C ALA A 208 15.64 -20.20 -4.22
N ARG A 209 14.63 -19.34 -4.39
CA ARG A 209 14.38 -18.20 -3.50
C ARG A 209 13.84 -18.67 -2.15
N VAL A 210 14.37 -18.07 -1.08
CA VAL A 210 13.88 -18.27 0.30
C VAL A 210 12.83 -17.22 0.61
N VAL A 211 11.75 -17.65 1.23
CA VAL A 211 10.66 -16.80 1.72
C VAL A 211 10.41 -17.13 3.19
N HIS A 212 10.07 -16.10 3.95
CA HIS A 212 9.85 -16.16 5.39
C HIS A 212 8.37 -15.89 5.63
N PHE A 213 7.63 -16.84 6.19
CA PHE A 213 6.21 -16.66 6.51
C PHE A 213 5.89 -17.24 7.89
N ASP A 214 5.01 -16.55 8.62
CA ASP A 214 4.39 -17.11 9.82
C ASP A 214 3.27 -18.07 9.40
N PHE A 215 3.44 -19.35 9.71
CA PHE A 215 2.63 -20.41 9.14
C PHE A 215 1.19 -20.44 9.68
N ILE A 216 0.18 -20.17 8.83
CA ILE A 216 -1.12 -20.87 8.85
C ILE A 216 -1.66 -20.96 7.40
N GLY A 217 -1.50 -22.13 6.76
CA GLY A 217 -2.24 -22.65 5.59
C GLY A 217 -2.74 -21.69 4.49
N GLY A 218 -2.27 -21.88 3.26
CA GLY A 218 -2.79 -21.16 2.08
C GLY A 218 -2.03 -21.47 0.79
N GLN A 219 -2.58 -21.09 -0.35
CA GLN A 219 -1.92 -21.19 -1.65
C GLN A 219 -1.12 -19.91 -1.91
N HIS A 220 0.22 -20.01 -1.94
CA HIS A 220 1.11 -18.86 -2.12
C HIS A 220 1.73 -18.84 -3.50
N TYR A 221 1.87 -17.64 -4.07
CA TYR A 221 2.38 -17.40 -5.42
C TYR A 221 3.77 -16.77 -5.39
N CYS A 222 4.72 -17.33 -6.14
CA CYS A 222 6.02 -16.70 -6.33
C CYS A 222 5.90 -15.54 -7.32
N PRO A 223 6.15 -14.29 -6.91
CA PRO A 223 5.99 -13.13 -7.79
C PRO A 223 7.00 -13.08 -8.95
N LYS A 224 8.04 -13.91 -8.94
CA LYS A 224 9.09 -13.92 -9.97
C LYS A 224 8.95 -15.03 -11.02
N CYS A 225 8.56 -16.23 -10.60
CA CYS A 225 8.43 -17.38 -11.51
C CYS A 225 6.99 -17.86 -11.72
N GLY A 226 6.04 -17.27 -11.01
CA GLY A 226 4.63 -17.61 -11.09
C GLY A 226 4.23 -18.97 -10.49
N GLY A 227 5.16 -19.64 -9.79
CA GLY A 227 4.86 -20.92 -9.15
C GLY A 227 3.92 -20.75 -7.96
N SER A 228 2.84 -21.53 -7.92
CA SER A 228 1.89 -21.55 -6.81
C SER A 228 1.89 -22.88 -6.05
N ARG A 229 1.84 -22.84 -4.71
CA ARG A 229 1.90 -24.04 -3.84
C ARG A 229 1.10 -23.87 -2.56
N SER A 230 0.53 -24.96 -2.05
CA SER A 230 -0.25 -25.04 -0.80
C SER A 230 0.43 -25.85 0.31
N ASN A 231 1.38 -26.73 -0.03
CA ASN A 231 1.93 -27.73 0.90
C ASN A 231 3.36 -27.36 1.34
N TRP A 232 3.48 -26.23 2.04
CA TRP A 232 4.77 -25.61 2.36
C TRP A 232 5.66 -26.40 3.32
N ASN A 233 5.06 -27.24 4.19
CA ASN A 233 5.77 -28.07 5.19
C ASN A 233 6.90 -28.96 4.63
N VAL A 234 6.87 -29.32 3.34
CA VAL A 234 7.87 -30.22 2.72
C VAL A 234 9.11 -29.45 2.22
N TYR A 235 9.04 -28.11 2.16
CA TYR A 235 10.07 -27.25 1.56
C TYR A 235 10.76 -26.34 2.56
N GLN A 236 10.65 -26.68 3.85
CA GLN A 236 11.34 -25.96 4.92
C GLN A 236 12.84 -26.04 4.65
N ALA A 237 13.48 -24.88 4.56
CA ALA A 237 14.93 -24.83 4.43
C ALA A 237 15.53 -25.26 5.76
N SER A 238 16.31 -26.34 5.75
CA SER A 238 17.16 -26.70 6.88
C SER A 238 18.19 -25.59 7.12
N CYS A 239 18.29 -25.11 8.36
CA CYS A 239 19.33 -24.17 8.79
C CYS A 239 20.73 -24.68 8.45
#